data_AF-A0A1Y0NBQ9-F1
#
_entry.id   AF-A0A1Y0NBQ9-F1
#
_cell.length_a   1.000
_cell.length_b   1.000
_cell.length_c   1.000
_cell.angle_alpha   90.00
_cell.angle_beta   90.00
_cell.angle_gamma   90.00
#
_symmetry.space_group_name_H-M   'P 1'
#
loop_
_entity.id
_entity.type
_entity.pdbx_description
1 polymer ?
#
loop_
_entity_poly.entity_id
_entity_poly.type
_entity_poly.pdbx_seq_one_letter_code
_entity_poly.pdbx_strand_id
1 'polypeptide(L)'
;MQTDPNFQLRLPEGAKFTDLKLRRCDAEAIDMDMDLVERICQLNQWDVAKVRENPGPVISTILSVWYKTHLAAGGTPDAVMESLRAPAPLQ
;
A
#
# COMPACT_ATOMS: atom_id res chain seq x y z
N MET A 1 3.56 14.80 9.25
CA MET A 1 4.37 13.58 9.12
C MET A 1 5.62 13.96 8.35
N GLN A 2 6.80 13.94 8.97
CA GLN A 2 8.06 14.15 8.24
C GLN A 2 8.42 12.83 7.56
N THR A 3 8.33 12.79 6.23
CA THR A 3 8.93 11.70 5.44
C THR A 3 10.44 11.89 5.48
N ASP A 4 11.16 10.94 6.09
CA ASP A 4 12.62 10.87 5.99
C ASP A 4 13.00 10.82 4.50
N PRO A 5 13.77 11.80 3.98
CA PRO A 5 14.09 11.88 2.56
C PRO A 5 14.91 10.67 2.05
N ASN A 6 15.46 9.84 2.94
CA ASN A 6 16.18 8.62 2.59
C ASN A 6 15.34 7.34 2.72
N PHE A 7 14.06 7.44 3.10
CA PHE A 7 13.20 6.27 3.19
C PHE A 7 12.90 5.73 1.79
N GLN A 8 13.49 4.58 1.46
CA GLN A 8 13.19 3.84 0.24
C GLN A 8 12.49 2.53 0.59
N LEU A 9 11.22 2.41 0.19
CA LEU A 9 10.47 1.16 0.32
C LEU A 9 11.08 0.09 -0.59
N ARG A 10 11.55 -1.01 -0.02
CA ARG A 10 11.95 -2.21 -0.78
C ARG A 10 10.70 -3.03 -1.12
N LEU A 11 10.53 -3.34 -2.40
CA LEU A 11 9.42 -4.15 -2.91
C LEU A 11 9.94 -5.54 -3.31
N PRO A 12 9.13 -6.61 -3.20
CA PRO A 12 9.53 -7.94 -3.63
C PRO A 12 9.82 -7.97 -5.14
N GLU A 13 10.94 -8.58 -5.52
CA GLU A 13 11.29 -8.75 -6.93
C GLU A 13 10.20 -9.54 -7.68
N GLY A 14 9.87 -9.08 -8.89
CA GLY A 14 8.86 -9.70 -9.76
C GLY A 14 7.41 -9.46 -9.35
N ALA A 15 7.14 -8.92 -8.16
CA ALA A 15 5.79 -8.59 -7.74
C ALA A 15 5.28 -7.31 -8.43
N LYS A 16 4.02 -7.31 -8.82
CA LYS A 16 3.31 -6.16 -9.39
C LYS A 16 2.35 -5.57 -8.36
N PHE A 17 1.99 -4.30 -8.53
CA PHE A 17 1.01 -3.66 -7.65
C PHE A 17 -0.33 -4.42 -7.62
N THR A 18 -0.77 -4.94 -8.75
CA THR A 18 -2.00 -5.73 -8.88
C THR A 18 -2.00 -7.03 -8.06
N ASP A 19 -0.82 -7.53 -7.67
CA ASP A 19 -0.70 -8.74 -6.85
C ASP A 19 -1.16 -8.52 -5.41
N LEU A 20 -1.27 -7.25 -4.97
CA LEU A 20 -1.92 -6.89 -3.70
C LEU A 20 -3.41 -7.26 -3.67
N LYS A 21 -4.04 -7.50 -4.84
CA LYS A 21 -5.47 -7.83 -4.97
C LYS A 21 -6.36 -6.84 -4.19
N LEU A 22 -5.98 -5.57 -4.24
CA LEU A 22 -6.64 -4.51 -3.50
C LEU A 22 -8.11 -4.42 -3.90
N ARG A 23 -9.00 -4.45 -2.90
CA ARG A 23 -10.45 -4.39 -3.12
C ARG A 23 -11.12 -3.60 -1.99
N ARG A 24 -12.24 -2.96 -2.32
CA ARG A 24 -13.15 -2.44 -1.29
C ARG A 24 -13.95 -3.60 -0.71
N CYS A 25 -13.96 -3.74 0.61
CA CYS A 25 -14.87 -4.66 1.31
C CYS A 25 -16.10 -3.90 1.81
N ASP A 26 -15.90 -2.74 2.42
CA ASP A 26 -16.94 -1.80 2.85
C ASP A 26 -16.59 -0.36 2.46
N ALA A 27 -17.48 0.60 2.75
CA ALA A 27 -17.27 2.02 2.44
C ALA A 27 -15.94 2.57 3.03
N GLU A 28 -15.56 2.07 4.21
CA GLU A 28 -14.40 2.56 4.96
C GLU A 28 -13.24 1.55 5.04
N ALA A 29 -13.38 0.38 4.42
CA ALA A 29 -12.41 -0.71 4.55
C ALA A 29 -11.92 -1.23 3.19
N ILE A 30 -10.67 -1.71 3.19
CA ILE A 30 -10.01 -2.33 2.05
C ILE A 30 -9.50 -3.71 2.46
N ASP A 31 -9.63 -4.69 1.56
CA ASP A 31 -8.94 -5.97 1.69
C ASP A 31 -7.76 -6.01 0.71
N MET A 32 -6.74 -6.78 1.09
CA MET A 32 -5.54 -7.01 0.28
C MET A 32 -4.84 -8.30 0.68
N ASP A 33 -3.87 -8.71 -0.14
CA ASP A 33 -3.02 -9.87 0.10
C ASP A 33 -2.01 -9.60 1.23
N MET A 34 -2.36 -10.05 2.44
CA MET A 34 -1.52 -9.83 3.63
C MET A 34 -0.21 -10.62 3.61
N ASP A 35 -0.12 -11.75 2.90
CA ASP A 35 1.13 -12.48 2.75
C ASP A 35 2.16 -11.61 2.00
N LEU A 36 1.71 -10.85 1.00
CA LEU A 36 2.55 -9.91 0.27
C LEU A 36 2.99 -8.72 1.15
N VAL A 37 2.10 -8.21 2.00
CA VAL A 37 2.42 -7.18 3.00
C VAL A 37 3.49 -7.68 3.97
N GLU A 38 3.36 -8.91 4.47
CA GLU A 38 4.33 -9.50 5.39
C GLU A 38 5.71 -9.69 4.75
N ARG A 39 5.76 -10.09 3.48
CA ARG A 39 7.01 -10.15 2.72
C ARG A 39 7.67 -8.77 2.58
N ILE A 40 6.88 -7.72 2.34
CA ILE A 40 7.39 -6.34 2.33
C ILE A 40 7.94 -5.95 3.70
N CYS A 41 7.22 -6.27 4.79
CA CYS A 41 7.70 -6.03 6.15
C CYS A 41 9.05 -6.71 6.41
N GLN A 42 9.18 -7.99 6.04
CA GLN A 42 10.43 -8.75 6.19
C GLN A 42 11.58 -8.13 5.38
N LEU A 43 11.33 -7.76 4.12
CA LEU A 43 12.32 -7.10 3.26
C LEU A 43 12.81 -5.77 3.84
N ASN A 44 11.93 -5.03 4.51
CA ASN A 44 12.24 -3.73 5.10
C ASN A 44 12.63 -3.80 6.58
N GLN A 45 12.76 -5.01 7.14
CA GLN A 45 13.09 -5.26 8.55
C GLN A 45 12.10 -4.61 9.52
N TRP A 46 10.82 -4.61 9.15
CA TRP A 46 9.72 -4.15 10.00
C TRP A 46 9.17 -5.29 10.85
N ASP A 47 8.79 -4.95 12.07
CA ASP A 47 8.22 -5.89 13.04
C ASP A 47 6.77 -6.23 12.66
N VAL A 48 6.58 -7.38 12.03
CA VAL A 48 5.28 -7.86 11.56
C VAL A 48 4.24 -7.92 12.70
N ALA A 49 4.66 -8.26 13.93
CA ALA A 49 3.74 -8.31 15.06
C ALA A 49 3.16 -6.93 15.36
N LYS A 50 4.02 -5.91 15.41
CA LYS A 50 3.59 -4.50 15.58
C LYS A 50 2.77 -3.99 14.41
N VAL A 51 3.09 -4.40 13.19
CA VAL A 51 2.28 -4.06 12.01
C VAL A 51 0.87 -4.64 12.13
N ARG A 52 0.72 -5.87 12.63
CA ARG A 52 -0.61 -6.47 12.82
C ARG A 52 -1.42 -5.76 13.90
N GLU A 53 -0.77 -5.23 14.94
CA GLU A 53 -1.43 -4.45 16.00
C GLU A 53 -1.96 -3.10 15.49
N ASN A 54 -1.21 -2.43 14.61
CA ASN A 54 -1.62 -1.16 14.01
C ASN A 54 -1.21 -1.10 12.52
N PRO A 55 -1.99 -1.71 11.62
CA PRO A 55 -1.59 -1.87 10.23
C PRO A 55 -1.71 -0.60 9.40
N GLY A 56 -2.58 0.34 9.82
CA GLY A 56 -2.94 1.54 9.05
C GLY A 56 -1.75 2.35 8.51
N PRO A 57 -0.78 2.77 9.36
CA PRO A 57 0.37 3.56 8.91
C PRO A 57 1.27 2.84 7.89
N VAL A 58 1.49 1.54 8.11
CA VAL A 58 2.35 0.73 7.23
C VAL A 58 1.66 0.44 5.91
N ILE A 59 0.40 0.02 5.94
CA ILE A 59 -0.41 -0.21 4.74
C ILE A 59 -0.50 1.08 3.92
N SER A 60 -0.78 2.23 4.55
CA SER A 60 -0.83 3.53 3.88
C SER A 60 0.49 3.88 3.18
N THR A 61 1.62 3.60 3.83
CA THR A 61 2.96 3.81 3.26
C THR A 61 3.22 2.90 2.06
N ILE A 62 2.92 1.60 2.19
CA ILE A 62 3.08 0.61 1.11
C ILE A 62 2.25 1.03 -0.10
N LEU A 63 0.96 1.29 0.10
CA LEU A 63 0.03 1.67 -0.96
C LEU A 63 0.47 2.95 -1.66
N SER A 64 0.81 3.99 -0.90
CA SER A 64 1.18 5.30 -1.46
C SER A 64 2.45 5.21 -2.30
N VAL A 65 3.50 4.58 -1.78
CA VAL A 65 4.80 4.49 -2.46
C VAL A 65 4.72 3.54 -3.64
N TRP A 66 4.18 2.33 -3.45
CA TRP A 66 4.13 1.35 -4.53
C TRP A 66 3.21 1.79 -5.65
N TYR A 67 2.04 2.36 -5.34
CA TYR A 67 1.14 2.83 -6.39
C TYR A 67 1.73 3.99 -7.20
N LYS A 68 2.47 4.91 -6.55
CA LYS A 68 3.22 5.96 -7.25
C LYS A 68 4.27 5.36 -8.20
N THR A 69 5.03 4.37 -7.73
CA THR A 69 6.04 3.67 -8.55
C THR A 69 5.39 2.91 -9.72
N HIS A 70 4.25 2.26 -9.49
CA HIS A 70 3.47 1.56 -10.51
C HIS A 70 3.03 2.50 -11.63
N LEU A 71 2.45 3.66 -11.29
CA LEU A 71 2.07 4.67 -12.28
C LEU A 71 3.27 5.23 -13.03
N ALA A 72 4.38 5.51 -12.34
CA ALA A 72 5.61 6.00 -12.97
C ALA A 72 6.23 4.99 -13.96
N ALA A 73 5.99 3.69 -13.75
CA ALA A 73 6.41 2.62 -14.65
C ALA A 73 5.44 2.37 -15.82
N GLY A 74 4.41 3.21 -16.00
CA GLY A 74 3.39 3.04 -17.04
C GLY A 74 2.28 2.05 -16.69
N GLY A 75 2.17 1.67 -15.41
CA GLY A 75 1.08 0.85 -14.90
C GLY A 75 -0.27 1.54 -15.00
N THR A 76 -1.33 0.75 -15.20
CA THR A 76 -2.71 1.26 -15.28
C THR A 76 -3.20 1.75 -13.92
N PRO A 77 -3.99 2.84 -13.86
CA PRO A 77 -4.60 3.28 -12.61
C PRO A 77 -5.43 2.18 -11.93
N ASP A 78 -5.34 2.10 -10.60
CA ASP A 78 -6.11 1.18 -9.78
C ASP A 78 -7.35 1.89 -9.23
N ALA A 79 -8.54 1.31 -9.45
CA ALA A 79 -9.80 1.94 -9.11
C ALA A 79 -9.97 2.20 -7.60
N VAL A 80 -9.45 1.31 -6.74
CA VAL A 80 -9.54 1.48 -5.28
C VAL A 80 -8.64 2.62 -4.84
N MET A 81 -7.40 2.67 -5.34
CA MET A 81 -6.49 3.76 -5.03
C MET A 81 -6.96 5.11 -5.56
N GLU A 82 -7.52 5.17 -6.77
CA GLU A 82 -8.09 6.42 -7.30
C GLU A 82 -9.29 6.87 -6.46
N SER A 83 -10.14 5.94 -6.02
CA SER A 83 -11.23 6.23 -5.09
C SER A 83 -10.75 6.76 -3.74
N LEU A 84 -9.60 6.29 -3.23
CA LEU A 84 -9.00 6.77 -1.98
C LEU A 84 -8.34 8.15 -2.11
N ARG A 85 -7.88 8.53 -3.32
CA ARG A 85 -7.29 9.85 -3.60
C ARG A 85 -8.34 10.93 -3.81
N ALA A 86 -9.52 10.55 -4.30
CA ALA A 86 -10.61 11.50 -4.51
C ALA A 86 -11.05 12.09 -3.15
N PRO A 87 -11.31 13.42 -3.08
CA PRO A 87 -11.93 13.98 -1.89
C PRO A 87 -13.25 13.25 -1.62
N ALA A 88 -13.52 12.96 -0.34
CA ALA A 88 -14.79 12.37 0.05
C ALA A 88 -15.94 13.22 -0.54
N PRO A 89 -16.98 12.60 -1.13
CA PRO A 89 -18.13 13.34 -1.62
C PRO A 89 -18.65 14.24 -0.49
N LEU A 90 -18.89 15.52 -0.79
CA LEU A 90 -19.58 16.42 0.13
C LEU A 90 -20.95 15.78 0.46
N GLN A 91 -21.15 15.39 1.72
CA GLN A 91 -22.47 15.01 2.24
C GLN A 91 -23.25 16.25 2.65
#